data_AF-A0A815U5H8-F1
#
_entry.id   AF-A0A815U5H8-F1
#
_cell.length_a   1.000
_cell.length_b   1.000
_cell.length_c   1.000
_cell.angle_alpha   90.00
_cell.angle_beta   90.00
_cell.angle_gamma   90.00
#
_symmetry.space_group_name_H-M   'P 1'
#
loop_
_entity.id
_entity.type
_entity.pdbx_description
1 polymer ?
#
loop_
_entity_poly.entity_id
_entity_poly.type
_entity_poly.pdbx_seq_one_letter_code
_entity_poly.pdbx_strand_id
1 'polypeptide(L)'
;MDSNKRKLSLKYSFNETKKFKKKKLITSIENLSNEILYEIFDYLDGCQTFQSFGNLNYRFDELLKSSSFLFKIDDVSILNLNEIISLNKQIFSLKLYTSSHVQQLLLSSFIIDSPLHHLQSFSVSYVKSDVLISILQELRFLTRLQSLTIHMYDVPMDVAKAYQLVFSLRTLKYYKFSICMKDLSVLLPIATNEQFTSIETLHIDHSCNFEELSKIISYTPELHNLKFIHGLHVALTNTIIPSITLPNLTCLSICMYGVHFDDFEIFMQNIHANLKTLKIIIKCENLTYINS
;
A
#
# COMPACT_ATOMS: atom_id res chain seq x y z
N MET A 1 -88.59 37.35 51.93
CA MET A 1 -88.82 37.86 50.57
C MET A 1 -87.45 38.11 49.96
N ASP A 2 -86.74 37.09 49.47
CA ASP A 2 -87.03 36.28 48.27
C ASP A 2 -86.97 37.12 47.00
N SER A 3 -86.29 36.75 45.90
CA SER A 3 -85.51 35.54 45.55
C SER A 3 -84.57 35.90 44.37
N ASN A 4 -83.30 35.48 44.27
CA ASN A 4 -82.69 34.16 43.98
C ASN A 4 -82.61 33.80 42.47
N LYS A 5 -81.41 33.37 42.00
CA LYS A 5 -81.05 32.76 40.66
C LYS A 5 -81.03 33.76 39.46
N ARG A 6 -80.24 33.61 38.38
CA ARG A 6 -79.16 32.69 37.87
C ARG A 6 -78.58 33.38 36.58
N LYS A 7 -77.40 33.10 35.98
CA LYS A 7 -76.16 32.32 36.27
C LYS A 7 -75.06 32.77 35.24
N LEU A 8 -73.86 32.21 35.35
CA LEU A 8 -72.81 31.99 34.31
C LEU A 8 -71.69 33.02 34.10
N SER A 9 -70.50 32.45 33.96
CA SER A 9 -69.15 33.01 34.00
C SER A 9 -68.53 33.15 32.62
N LEU A 10 -67.50 33.99 32.48
CA LEU A 10 -66.35 33.68 31.63
C LEU A 10 -65.07 34.37 32.14
N LYS A 11 -64.02 33.58 32.35
CA LYS A 11 -62.66 34.05 32.62
C LYS A 11 -62.02 34.47 31.29
N TYR A 12 -61.37 35.63 31.24
CA TYR A 12 -60.38 35.95 30.22
C TYR A 12 -59.14 36.60 30.85
N SER A 13 -58.19 35.76 31.26
CA SER A 13 -56.78 36.17 31.40
C SER A 13 -56.10 35.96 30.04
N PHE A 14 -55.83 37.04 29.31
CA PHE A 14 -55.05 36.93 28.07
C PHE A 14 -53.56 36.77 28.38
N ASN A 15 -52.94 35.78 27.75
CA ASN A 15 -51.60 35.30 28.11
C ASN A 15 -50.49 36.30 27.75
N GLU A 16 -49.51 36.41 28.65
CA GLU A 16 -48.20 36.93 28.32
C GLU A 16 -47.53 36.06 27.25
N THR A 17 -47.02 36.69 26.19
CA THR A 17 -46.27 36.02 25.14
C THR A 17 -44.88 35.62 25.63
N LYS A 18 -44.77 34.39 26.16
CA LYS A 18 -43.46 33.78 26.47
C LYS A 18 -42.59 33.74 25.22
N LYS A 19 -41.60 34.64 25.16
CA LYS A 19 -40.51 34.62 24.18
C LYS A 19 -39.73 33.30 24.33
N PHE A 20 -40.01 32.33 23.46
CA PHE A 20 -39.14 31.18 23.28
C PHE A 20 -37.79 31.66 22.74
N LYS A 21 -36.82 31.84 23.64
CA LYS A 21 -35.41 31.90 23.25
C LYS A 21 -35.07 30.56 22.59
N LYS A 22 -34.98 30.51 21.25
CA LYS A 22 -34.31 29.41 20.56
C LYS A 22 -32.91 29.29 21.17
N LYS A 23 -32.66 28.23 21.95
CA LYS A 23 -31.29 27.86 22.32
C LYS A 23 -30.55 27.67 21.01
N LYS A 24 -29.52 28.49 20.75
CA LYS A 24 -28.60 28.28 19.64
C LYS A 24 -27.96 26.93 19.89
N LEU A 25 -28.25 25.92 19.07
CA LEU A 25 -27.68 24.59 19.24
C LEU A 25 -26.18 24.74 18.92
N ILE A 26 -25.35 24.73 19.96
CA ILE A 26 -23.89 24.69 19.78
C ILE A 26 -23.57 23.20 19.56
N THR A 27 -23.47 22.82 18.29
CA THR A 27 -23.01 21.49 17.89
C THR A 27 -21.48 21.48 18.00
N SER A 28 -20.94 20.86 19.05
CA SER A 28 -19.52 20.48 19.10
C SER A 28 -19.27 19.25 18.23
N ILE A 29 -18.02 19.06 17.80
CA ILE A 29 -17.58 17.84 17.10
C ILE A 29 -17.77 16.59 17.97
N GLU A 30 -17.70 16.76 19.30
CA GLU A 30 -17.99 15.75 20.33
C GLU A 30 -19.45 15.26 20.35
N ASN A 31 -20.37 15.92 19.62
CA ASN A 31 -21.77 15.49 19.49
C ASN A 31 -22.05 14.68 18.21
N LEU A 32 -21.06 14.48 17.33
CA LEU A 32 -21.18 13.61 16.15
C LEU A 32 -21.29 12.14 16.57
N SER A 33 -21.91 11.28 15.74
CA SER A 33 -21.93 9.83 15.99
C SER A 33 -20.53 9.21 15.82
N ASN A 34 -20.32 8.00 16.36
CA ASN A 34 -19.05 7.29 16.18
C ASN A 34 -18.77 7.00 14.70
N GLU A 35 -19.82 6.69 13.93
CA GLU A 35 -19.75 6.43 12.48
C GLU A 35 -19.18 7.63 11.72
N ILE A 36 -19.72 8.83 11.95
CA ILE A 36 -19.23 10.07 11.32
C ILE A 36 -17.79 10.38 11.75
N LEU A 37 -17.42 10.07 12.99
CA LEU A 37 -16.03 10.26 13.45
C LEU A 37 -15.06 9.28 12.77
N TYR A 38 -15.44 8.01 12.61
CA TYR A 38 -14.63 7.05 11.85
C TYR A 38 -14.53 7.44 10.37
N GLU A 39 -15.61 7.89 9.73
CA GLU A 39 -15.55 8.44 8.37
C GLU A 39 -14.59 9.62 8.28
N ILE A 40 -14.58 10.54 9.26
CA ILE A 40 -13.62 11.66 9.31
C ILE A 40 -12.18 11.14 9.46
N PHE A 41 -11.94 10.14 10.31
CA PHE A 41 -10.61 9.57 10.53
C PHE A 41 -10.08 8.82 9.29
N ASP A 42 -10.94 8.20 8.48
CA ASP A 42 -10.54 7.52 7.23
C ASP A 42 -9.95 8.48 6.17
N TYR A 43 -10.26 9.79 6.23
CA TYR A 43 -9.64 10.82 5.38
C TYR A 43 -8.29 11.33 5.92
N LEU A 44 -7.95 11.02 7.16
CA LEU A 44 -6.74 11.50 7.83
C LEU A 44 -5.66 10.42 7.84
N ASP A 45 -4.41 10.86 8.03
CA ASP A 45 -3.35 9.93 8.39
C ASP A 45 -3.53 9.42 9.82
N GLY A 46 -3.13 8.18 10.10
CA GLY A 46 -3.27 7.56 11.41
C GLY A 46 -2.50 8.26 12.53
N CYS A 47 -1.30 8.78 12.24
CA CYS A 47 -0.52 9.59 13.18
C CYS A 47 -1.20 10.94 13.44
N GLN A 48 -1.66 11.61 12.38
CA GLN A 48 -2.41 12.87 12.51
C GLN A 48 -3.69 12.69 13.31
N THR A 49 -4.41 11.59 13.08
CA THR A 49 -5.62 11.20 13.83
C THR A 49 -5.29 11.01 15.31
N PHE A 50 -4.25 10.23 15.62
CA PHE A 50 -3.85 9.99 17.01
C PHE A 50 -3.40 11.27 17.73
N GLN A 51 -2.63 12.15 17.07
CA GLN A 51 -2.22 13.42 17.68
C GLN A 51 -3.36 14.44 17.82
N SER A 52 -4.26 14.50 16.85
CA SER A 52 -5.32 15.52 16.85
C SER A 52 -6.46 15.17 17.80
N PHE A 53 -6.71 13.89 18.03
CA PHE A 53 -7.85 13.40 18.82
C PHE A 53 -7.46 12.63 20.09
N GLY A 54 -6.25 12.07 20.16
CA GLY A 54 -5.73 11.40 21.36
C GLY A 54 -5.50 12.39 22.50
N ASN A 55 -5.92 12.01 23.70
CA ASN A 55 -5.92 12.83 24.91
C ASN A 55 -6.79 14.10 24.85
N LEU A 56 -7.63 14.32 23.82
CA LEU A 56 -8.59 15.43 23.82
C LEU A 56 -9.65 15.24 24.93
N ASN A 57 -10.25 14.05 24.96
CA ASN A 57 -11.19 13.62 25.99
C ASN A 57 -11.32 12.08 25.97
N TYR A 58 -11.92 11.54 27.03
CA TYR A 58 -12.13 10.09 27.20
C TYR A 58 -12.86 9.41 26.02
N ARG A 59 -13.83 10.10 25.38
CA ARG A 59 -14.58 9.53 24.25
C ARG A 59 -13.67 9.31 23.04
N PHE A 60 -12.83 10.27 22.69
CA PHE A 60 -11.88 10.11 21.58
C PHE A 60 -10.81 9.05 21.89
N ASP A 61 -10.31 9.00 23.13
CA ASP A 61 -9.36 7.97 23.54
C ASP A 61 -9.94 6.54 23.40
N GLU A 62 -11.19 6.31 23.80
CA GLU A 62 -11.88 5.03 23.61
C GLU A 62 -12.12 4.69 22.13
N LEU A 63 -12.49 5.68 21.30
CA LEU A 63 -12.65 5.48 19.86
C LEU A 63 -11.35 5.07 19.17
N LEU A 64 -10.24 5.72 19.53
CA LEU A 64 -8.91 5.43 18.97
C LEU A 64 -8.33 4.11 19.49
N LYS A 65 -8.66 3.69 20.72
CA LYS A 65 -8.21 2.41 21.31
C LYS A 65 -9.15 1.23 20.97
N SER A 66 -10.29 1.49 20.33
CA SER A 66 -11.23 0.45 19.92
C SER A 66 -10.59 -0.50 18.90
N SER A 67 -10.61 -1.80 19.19
CA SER A 67 -10.10 -2.84 18.28
C SER A 67 -10.85 -2.92 16.94
N SER A 68 -12.01 -2.26 16.81
CA SER A 68 -12.73 -2.11 15.55
C SER A 68 -12.14 -1.05 14.62
N PHE A 69 -11.40 -0.09 15.17
CA PHE A 69 -10.77 0.98 14.39
C PHE A 69 -9.36 0.56 13.97
N LEU A 70 -9.03 0.72 12.69
CA LEU A 70 -7.77 0.28 12.10
C LEU A 70 -7.02 1.47 11.50
N PHE A 71 -5.75 1.63 11.86
CA PHE A 71 -4.94 2.76 11.43
C PHE A 71 -4.23 2.47 10.10
N LYS A 72 -4.36 3.44 9.18
CA LYS A 72 -3.48 3.60 8.02
C LYS A 72 -2.46 4.68 8.35
N ILE A 73 -1.19 4.30 8.48
CA ILE A 73 -0.09 5.23 8.74
C ILE A 73 0.73 5.38 7.46
N ASP A 74 0.70 6.58 6.90
CA ASP A 74 1.49 7.00 5.74
C ASP A 74 2.74 7.80 6.14
N ASP A 75 2.75 8.50 7.30
CA ASP A 75 3.93 9.23 7.80
C ASP A 75 4.20 8.98 9.31
N VAL A 76 5.25 8.20 9.58
CA VAL A 76 5.68 7.84 10.94
C VAL A 76 6.54 8.93 11.61
N SER A 77 7.03 9.93 10.86
CA SER A 77 7.91 10.99 11.42
C SER A 77 7.23 11.85 12.50
N ILE A 78 5.90 11.77 12.57
CA ILE A 78 5.01 12.55 13.41
C ILE A 78 4.91 11.99 14.84
N LEU A 79 4.92 10.66 15.02
CA LEU A 79 4.74 10.00 16.34
C LEU A 79 6.06 9.55 16.97
N ASN A 80 6.07 9.45 18.30
CA ASN A 80 7.11 8.76 19.04
C ASN A 80 6.94 7.22 18.94
N LEU A 81 8.05 6.47 19.01
CA LEU A 81 8.09 5.00 19.01
C LEU A 81 7.06 4.38 19.96
N ASN A 82 6.97 4.89 21.19
CA ASN A 82 6.05 4.38 22.22
C ASN A 82 4.56 4.54 21.83
N GLU A 83 4.22 5.62 21.11
CA GLU A 83 2.84 5.87 20.66
C GLU A 83 2.48 4.88 19.54
N ILE A 84 3.39 4.65 18.60
CA ILE A 84 3.17 3.70 17.50
C ILE A 84 3.11 2.26 18.02
N ILE A 85 3.94 1.90 19.02
CA ILE A 85 3.86 0.62 19.74
C ILE A 85 2.50 0.47 20.43
N SER A 86 1.88 1.54 20.94
CA SER A 86 0.53 1.44 21.52
C SER A 86 -0.57 1.13 20.49
N LEU A 87 -0.34 1.46 19.22
CA LEU A 87 -1.29 1.29 18.11
C LEU A 87 -1.08 0.02 17.28
N ASN A 88 0.00 -0.72 17.49
CA ASN A 88 0.46 -1.81 16.61
C ASN A 88 -0.59 -2.91 16.29
N LYS A 89 -1.50 -3.21 17.22
CA LYS A 89 -2.60 -4.18 17.03
C LYS A 89 -3.66 -3.71 16.03
N GLN A 90 -3.72 -2.41 15.76
CA GLN A 90 -4.70 -1.77 14.89
C GLN A 90 -4.12 -1.30 13.56
N ILE A 91 -2.79 -1.24 13.40
CA ILE A 91 -2.15 -0.83 12.14
C ILE A 91 -2.40 -1.91 11.07
N PHE A 92 -3.13 -1.54 10.01
CA PHE A 92 -3.36 -2.41 8.85
C PHE A 92 -2.57 -1.99 7.60
N SER A 93 -2.17 -0.72 7.53
CA SER A 93 -1.32 -0.18 6.47
C SER A 93 -0.23 0.70 7.08
N LEU A 94 1.02 0.46 6.71
CA LEU A 94 2.18 1.20 7.20
C LEU A 94 3.07 1.61 6.03
N LYS A 95 3.38 2.90 5.90
CA LYS A 95 4.40 3.43 5.00
C LYS A 95 5.54 4.07 5.77
N LEU A 96 6.77 3.73 5.40
CA LEU A 96 7.99 4.27 5.97
C LEU A 96 8.76 5.07 4.92
N TYR A 97 8.93 6.37 5.18
CA TYR A 97 9.72 7.32 4.38
C TYR A 97 10.94 7.85 5.16
N THR A 98 11.34 7.15 6.23
CA THR A 98 12.44 7.52 7.14
C THR A 98 13.78 6.93 6.70
N SER A 99 14.89 7.24 7.40
CA SER A 99 16.19 6.62 7.10
C SER A 99 16.22 5.12 7.46
N SER A 100 17.04 4.34 6.75
CA SER A 100 17.07 2.87 6.90
C SER A 100 17.31 2.37 8.33
N HIS A 101 18.09 3.10 9.15
CA HIS A 101 18.31 2.75 10.55
C HIS A 101 17.04 2.92 11.39
N VAL A 102 16.27 4.00 11.18
CA VAL A 102 14.99 4.22 11.86
C VAL A 102 13.97 3.18 11.44
N GLN A 103 13.95 2.79 10.16
CA GLN A 103 13.11 1.69 9.65
C GLN A 103 13.41 0.37 10.35
N GLN A 104 14.70 0.01 10.49
CA GLN A 104 15.11 -1.23 11.16
C GLN A 104 14.72 -1.23 12.64
N LEU A 105 14.95 -0.12 13.35
CA LEU A 105 14.54 0.03 14.75
C LEU A 105 13.02 -0.13 14.90
N LEU A 106 12.23 0.63 14.14
CA LEU A 106 10.76 0.53 14.10
C LEU A 106 10.29 -0.91 13.89
N LEU A 107 10.79 -1.57 12.84
CA LEU A 107 10.41 -2.94 12.51
C LEU A 107 10.81 -3.94 13.59
N SER A 108 12.00 -3.81 14.17
CA SER A 108 12.44 -4.70 15.27
C SER A 108 11.51 -4.59 16.48
N SER A 109 11.13 -3.37 16.89
CA SER A 109 10.17 -3.15 17.98
C SER A 109 8.76 -3.67 17.64
N PHE A 110 8.32 -3.50 16.39
CA PHE A 110 6.98 -3.94 15.96
C PHE A 110 6.86 -5.45 15.75
N ILE A 111 7.95 -6.19 15.58
CA ILE A 111 7.89 -7.61 15.23
C ILE A 111 8.32 -8.49 16.42
N ILE A 112 9.22 -8.00 17.27
CA ILE A 112 9.65 -8.68 18.50
C ILE A 112 8.68 -8.43 19.66
N ASP A 113 8.35 -7.17 19.96
CA ASP A 113 7.69 -6.82 21.23
C ASP A 113 6.15 -6.92 21.19
N SER A 114 5.53 -6.69 20.03
CA SER A 114 4.08 -6.94 19.82
C SER A 114 3.73 -6.90 18.31
N PRO A 115 3.53 -8.06 17.66
CA PRO A 115 3.44 -8.16 16.20
C PRO A 115 2.31 -7.35 15.57
N LEU A 116 2.58 -6.81 14.37
CA LEU A 116 1.59 -6.15 13.51
C LEU A 116 0.63 -7.17 12.87
N HIS A 117 -0.13 -7.92 13.68
CA HIS A 117 -1.01 -9.01 13.25
C HIS A 117 -2.11 -8.60 12.25
N HIS A 118 -2.39 -7.31 12.13
CA HIS A 118 -3.39 -6.75 11.21
C HIS A 118 -2.77 -6.17 9.92
N LEU A 119 -1.44 -6.12 9.79
CA LEU A 119 -0.78 -5.50 8.65
C LEU A 119 -1.07 -6.25 7.35
N GLN A 120 -1.75 -5.57 6.44
CA GLN A 120 -2.08 -6.02 5.09
C GLN A 120 -1.27 -5.29 4.03
N SER A 121 -0.84 -4.05 4.29
CA SER A 121 -0.06 -3.25 3.36
C SER A 121 1.19 -2.67 4.02
N PHE A 122 2.35 -2.95 3.44
CA PHE A 122 3.62 -2.38 3.86
C PHE A 122 4.30 -1.66 2.68
N SER A 123 4.70 -0.41 2.89
CA SER A 123 5.48 0.36 1.94
C SER A 123 6.73 0.90 2.62
N VAL A 124 7.88 0.80 1.97
CA VAL A 124 9.15 1.29 2.53
C VAL A 124 9.97 1.94 1.41
N SER A 125 10.44 3.16 1.67
CA SER A 125 11.19 3.99 0.70
C SER A 125 12.54 4.37 1.27
N TYR A 126 13.52 4.67 0.40
CA TYR A 126 14.90 4.99 0.81
C TYR A 126 15.56 3.85 1.63
N VAL A 127 15.19 2.60 1.32
CA VAL A 127 15.81 1.41 1.90
C VAL A 127 17.22 1.27 1.35
N LYS A 128 18.18 0.97 2.24
CA LYS A 128 19.52 0.53 1.87
C LYS A 128 19.59 -0.98 1.66
N SER A 129 20.50 -1.44 0.82
CA SER A 129 20.72 -2.86 0.56
C SER A 129 21.05 -3.70 1.79
N ASP A 130 21.81 -3.17 2.73
CA ASP A 130 22.25 -3.89 3.95
C ASP A 130 21.07 -4.16 4.89
N VAL A 131 20.14 -3.21 4.99
CA VAL A 131 18.93 -3.29 5.81
C VAL A 131 17.81 -4.09 5.15
N LEU A 132 17.67 -4.04 3.81
CA LEU A 132 16.55 -4.67 3.09
C LEU A 132 16.36 -6.15 3.44
N ILE A 133 17.45 -6.93 3.45
CA ILE A 133 17.38 -8.37 3.69
C ILE A 133 16.82 -8.68 5.08
N SER A 134 17.22 -7.91 6.10
CA SER A 134 16.69 -8.01 7.45
C SER A 134 15.20 -7.67 7.48
N ILE A 135 14.78 -6.57 6.84
CA ILE A 135 13.35 -6.21 6.71
C ILE A 135 12.56 -7.38 6.12
N LEU A 136 13.00 -7.91 4.98
CA LEU A 136 12.32 -9.00 4.28
C LEU A 136 12.27 -10.32 5.08
N GLN A 137 13.27 -10.58 5.93
CA GLN A 137 13.25 -11.73 6.85
C GLN A 137 12.15 -11.57 7.90
N GLU A 138 12.02 -10.40 8.51
CA GLU A 138 11.01 -10.12 9.53
C GLU A 138 9.57 -10.08 8.96
N LEU A 139 9.37 -9.62 7.72
CA LEU A 139 8.06 -9.62 7.07
C LEU A 139 7.45 -11.04 6.92
N ARG A 140 8.25 -12.10 7.01
CA ARG A 140 7.76 -13.50 6.96
C ARG A 140 6.82 -13.85 8.12
N PHE A 141 6.88 -13.13 9.24
CA PHE A 141 5.98 -13.35 10.39
C PHE A 141 4.61 -12.68 10.20
N LEU A 142 4.43 -11.84 9.17
CA LEU A 142 3.20 -11.10 8.93
C LEU A 142 2.20 -11.91 8.09
N THR A 143 1.44 -12.77 8.76
CA THR A 143 0.48 -13.72 8.17
C THR A 143 -0.72 -13.11 7.44
N ARG A 144 -0.82 -11.78 7.35
CA ARG A 144 -1.86 -11.05 6.62
C ARG A 144 -1.34 -10.10 5.55
N LEU A 145 -0.02 -10.04 5.33
CA LEU A 145 0.58 -9.11 4.38
C LEU A 145 0.17 -9.46 2.93
N GLN A 146 -0.63 -8.60 2.31
CA GLN A 146 -1.16 -8.75 0.95
C GLN A 146 -0.50 -7.79 -0.05
N SER A 147 0.04 -6.67 0.41
CA SER A 147 0.66 -5.64 -0.41
C SER A 147 2.04 -5.26 0.13
N LEU A 148 3.05 -5.29 -0.73
CA LEU A 148 4.42 -4.88 -0.43
C LEU A 148 4.93 -3.91 -1.50
N THR A 149 5.39 -2.74 -1.08
CA THR A 149 6.08 -1.77 -1.94
C THR A 149 7.45 -1.46 -1.36
N ILE A 150 8.51 -1.69 -2.14
CA ILE A 150 9.88 -1.36 -1.76
C ILE A 150 10.46 -0.39 -2.79
N HIS A 151 11.00 0.73 -2.32
CA HIS A 151 11.75 1.69 -3.12
C HIS A 151 13.15 1.88 -2.56
N MET A 152 14.15 1.41 -3.30
CA MET A 152 15.57 1.49 -2.97
C MET A 152 16.25 2.64 -3.70
N TYR A 153 17.26 3.22 -3.03
CA TYR A 153 18.06 4.31 -3.57
C TYR A 153 19.52 3.90 -3.85
N ASP A 154 19.98 2.76 -3.34
CA ASP A 154 21.31 2.19 -3.56
C ASP A 154 21.24 0.91 -4.41
N VAL A 155 22.41 0.43 -4.86
CA VAL A 155 22.52 -0.84 -5.59
C VAL A 155 22.36 -1.99 -4.59
N PRO A 156 21.41 -2.93 -4.79
CA PRO A 156 21.29 -4.07 -3.92
C PRO A 156 22.46 -5.03 -4.12
N MET A 157 23.19 -5.36 -3.05
CA MET A 157 24.25 -6.38 -3.07
C MET A 157 23.73 -7.77 -3.42
N ASP A 158 22.43 -8.06 -3.21
CA ASP A 158 21.81 -9.35 -3.51
C ASP A 158 20.32 -9.20 -3.89
N VAL A 159 20.08 -8.74 -5.13
CA VAL A 159 18.74 -8.60 -5.72
C VAL A 159 18.01 -9.95 -5.77
N ALA A 160 18.73 -11.03 -6.09
CA ALA A 160 18.16 -12.36 -6.25
C ALA A 160 17.60 -12.87 -4.92
N LYS A 161 18.34 -12.72 -3.82
CA LYS A 161 17.87 -13.05 -2.48
C LYS A 161 16.72 -12.18 -2.01
N ALA A 162 16.69 -10.89 -2.38
CA ALA A 162 15.54 -10.04 -2.11
C ALA A 162 14.27 -10.58 -2.78
N TYR A 163 14.33 -10.93 -4.08
CA TYR A 163 13.22 -11.60 -4.78
C TYR A 163 12.83 -12.94 -4.13
N GLN A 164 13.80 -13.81 -3.80
CA GLN A 164 13.51 -15.10 -3.15
C GLN A 164 12.83 -14.94 -1.78
N LEU A 165 13.21 -13.93 -0.99
CA LEU A 165 12.55 -13.64 0.27
C LEU A 165 11.12 -13.13 0.06
N VAL A 166 10.90 -12.20 -0.89
CA VAL A 166 9.54 -11.73 -1.22
C VAL A 166 8.67 -12.85 -1.75
N PHE A 167 9.18 -13.71 -2.63
CA PHE A 167 8.45 -14.85 -3.17
C PHE A 167 8.15 -15.94 -2.11
N SER A 168 8.82 -15.93 -0.97
CA SER A 168 8.42 -16.77 0.18
C SER A 168 7.21 -16.23 0.97
N LEU A 169 6.74 -15.02 0.69
CA LEU A 169 5.57 -14.39 1.36
C LEU A 169 4.25 -14.89 0.76
N ARG A 170 3.75 -16.01 1.27
CA ARG A 170 2.61 -16.77 0.69
C ARG A 170 1.30 -15.97 0.53
N THR A 171 1.07 -14.94 1.34
CA THR A 171 -0.16 -14.12 1.33
C THR A 171 -0.10 -12.92 0.38
N LEU A 172 1.06 -12.68 -0.25
CA LEU A 172 1.30 -11.47 -1.02
C LEU A 172 0.60 -11.50 -2.38
N LYS A 173 -0.31 -10.54 -2.59
CA LYS A 173 -1.10 -10.35 -3.82
C LYS A 173 -0.57 -9.23 -4.71
N TYR A 174 -0.04 -8.18 -4.11
CA TYR A 174 0.56 -7.04 -4.78
C TYR A 174 2.03 -6.90 -4.38
N TYR A 175 2.92 -6.83 -5.37
CA TYR A 175 4.32 -6.51 -5.16
C TYR A 175 4.79 -5.39 -6.09
N LYS A 176 5.38 -4.33 -5.53
CA LYS A 176 6.14 -3.32 -6.26
C LYS A 176 7.59 -3.27 -5.77
N PHE A 177 8.53 -3.30 -6.71
CA PHE A 177 9.96 -3.12 -6.44
C PHE A 177 10.57 -2.07 -7.37
N SER A 178 10.99 -0.94 -6.78
CA SER A 178 11.69 0.14 -7.46
C SER A 178 13.15 0.21 -7.03
N ILE A 179 14.08 0.35 -7.98
CA ILE A 179 15.50 0.62 -7.70
C ILE A 179 15.94 1.74 -8.66
N CYS A 180 16.43 2.85 -8.11
CA CYS A 180 16.87 4.01 -8.89
C CYS A 180 18.29 3.84 -9.48
N MET A 181 18.55 2.74 -10.20
CA MET A 181 19.85 2.41 -10.78
C MET A 181 19.72 1.84 -12.20
N LYS A 182 20.75 2.08 -13.00
CA LYS A 182 20.93 1.45 -14.32
C LYS A 182 21.73 0.15 -14.18
N ASP A 183 21.64 -0.71 -15.19
CA ASP A 183 22.51 -1.87 -15.42
C ASP A 183 22.54 -2.90 -14.27
N LEU A 184 21.40 -3.07 -13.61
CA LEU A 184 21.17 -4.11 -12.61
C LEU A 184 20.96 -5.47 -13.28
N SER A 185 21.70 -6.50 -12.87
CA SER A 185 21.45 -7.89 -13.27
C SER A 185 20.76 -8.71 -12.16
N VAL A 186 19.86 -9.60 -12.56
CA VAL A 186 19.04 -10.43 -11.66
C VAL A 186 19.26 -11.92 -11.95
N LEU A 187 20.18 -12.52 -11.21
CA LEU A 187 20.53 -13.94 -11.31
C LEU A 187 19.56 -14.83 -10.51
N LEU A 188 18.35 -15.03 -11.02
CA LEU A 188 17.39 -16.00 -10.51
C LEU A 188 17.39 -17.30 -11.36
N PRO A 189 17.18 -18.48 -10.76
CA PRO A 189 16.79 -19.67 -11.51
C PRO A 189 15.34 -19.53 -12.02
N ILE A 190 14.94 -20.42 -12.92
CA ILE A 190 13.52 -20.59 -13.27
C ILE A 190 12.83 -21.26 -12.07
N ALA A 191 11.66 -20.76 -11.69
CA ALA A 191 10.90 -21.27 -10.56
C ALA A 191 10.43 -22.72 -10.76
N THR A 192 10.46 -23.51 -9.69
CA THR A 192 9.71 -24.78 -9.61
C THR A 192 8.35 -24.55 -8.95
N ASN A 193 7.43 -25.51 -9.11
CA ASN A 193 6.06 -25.42 -8.55
C ASN A 193 6.03 -25.15 -7.03
N GLU A 194 7.06 -25.59 -6.29
CA GLU A 194 7.19 -25.37 -4.84
C GLU A 194 7.49 -23.92 -4.46
N GLN A 195 7.94 -23.11 -5.43
CA GLN A 195 8.33 -21.71 -5.28
C GLN A 195 7.27 -20.73 -5.79
N PHE A 196 6.14 -21.23 -6.29
CA PHE A 196 5.08 -20.40 -6.84
C PHE A 196 4.43 -19.53 -5.76
N THR A 197 4.19 -18.27 -6.14
CA THR A 197 3.61 -17.23 -5.30
C THR A 197 2.13 -17.02 -5.62
N SER A 198 1.42 -16.34 -4.71
CA SER A 198 0.03 -15.94 -4.92
C SER A 198 -0.13 -14.54 -5.53
N ILE A 199 0.97 -13.95 -6.04
CA ILE A 199 1.04 -12.58 -6.56
C ILE A 199 0.21 -12.43 -7.84
N GLU A 200 -0.79 -11.55 -7.78
CA GLU A 200 -1.71 -11.22 -8.87
C GLU A 200 -1.31 -9.94 -9.61
N THR A 201 -0.58 -9.04 -8.93
CA THR A 201 -0.08 -7.79 -9.52
C THR A 201 1.38 -7.57 -9.17
N LEU A 202 2.22 -7.52 -10.21
CA LEU A 202 3.66 -7.35 -10.11
C LEU A 202 4.08 -6.05 -10.82
N HIS A 203 4.86 -5.23 -10.12
CA HIS A 203 5.37 -3.97 -10.63
C HIS A 203 6.89 -3.93 -10.44
N ILE A 204 7.62 -4.12 -11.53
CA ILE A 204 9.08 -4.06 -11.61
C ILE A 204 9.48 -2.67 -12.13
N ASP A 205 10.29 -1.96 -11.36
CA ASP A 205 10.64 -0.56 -11.58
C ASP A 205 12.15 -0.36 -11.38
N HIS A 206 12.90 -1.23 -12.07
CA HIS A 206 14.35 -1.21 -12.23
C HIS A 206 14.71 -1.75 -13.64
N SER A 207 15.96 -1.62 -14.08
CA SER A 207 16.43 -2.25 -15.33
C SER A 207 16.48 -3.78 -15.20
N CYS A 208 16.06 -4.49 -16.23
CA CYS A 208 16.42 -5.90 -16.49
C CYS A 208 16.31 -6.18 -18.00
N ASN A 209 16.71 -7.36 -18.45
CA ASN A 209 16.45 -7.84 -19.82
C ASN A 209 15.29 -8.86 -19.85
N PHE A 210 14.90 -9.36 -21.03
CA PHE A 210 13.79 -10.33 -21.15
C PHE A 210 14.05 -11.68 -20.46
N GLU A 211 15.28 -12.18 -20.45
CA GLU A 211 15.62 -13.44 -19.78
C GLU A 211 15.43 -13.31 -18.26
N GLU A 212 15.89 -12.19 -17.69
CA GLU A 212 15.74 -11.84 -16.28
C GLU A 212 14.27 -11.58 -15.91
N LEU A 213 13.54 -10.82 -16.74
CA LEU A 213 12.10 -10.62 -16.57
C LEU A 213 11.36 -11.96 -16.56
N SER A 214 11.67 -12.85 -17.51
CA SER A 214 11.15 -14.22 -17.57
C SER A 214 11.44 -14.97 -16.26
N LYS A 215 12.70 -15.02 -15.81
CA LYS A 215 13.05 -15.67 -14.52
C LYS A 215 12.24 -15.10 -13.35
N ILE A 216 12.06 -13.78 -13.26
CA ILE A 216 11.25 -13.12 -12.22
C ILE A 216 9.77 -13.56 -12.30
N ILE A 217 9.13 -13.49 -13.48
CA ILE A 217 7.70 -13.81 -13.62
C ILE A 217 7.39 -15.32 -13.56
N SER A 218 8.40 -16.19 -13.68
CA SER A 218 8.22 -17.65 -13.49
C SER A 218 7.70 -18.02 -12.09
N TYR A 219 7.95 -17.16 -11.09
CA TYR A 219 7.45 -17.34 -9.72
C TYR A 219 5.98 -16.90 -9.54
N THR A 220 5.35 -16.28 -10.53
CA THR A 220 4.02 -15.65 -10.42
C THR A 220 3.02 -16.25 -11.43
N PRO A 221 2.59 -17.52 -11.29
CA PRO A 221 1.67 -18.15 -12.23
C PRO A 221 0.27 -17.51 -12.21
N GLU A 222 -0.14 -16.96 -11.07
CA GLU A 222 -1.43 -16.27 -10.86
C GLU A 222 -1.42 -14.80 -11.30
N LEU A 223 -0.41 -14.37 -12.06
CA LEU A 223 -0.22 -12.97 -12.40
C LEU A 223 -1.28 -12.46 -13.38
N HIS A 224 -2.07 -11.49 -12.94
CA HIS A 224 -3.10 -10.82 -13.75
C HIS A 224 -2.61 -9.50 -14.36
N ASN A 225 -1.74 -8.78 -13.64
CA ASN A 225 -1.24 -7.46 -14.01
C ASN A 225 0.29 -7.40 -13.91
N LEU A 226 0.98 -7.23 -15.04
CA LEU A 226 2.42 -6.97 -15.09
C LEU A 226 2.67 -5.51 -15.47
N LYS A 227 3.43 -4.78 -14.64
CA LYS A 227 3.91 -3.42 -14.95
C LYS A 227 5.43 -3.38 -14.86
N PHE A 228 6.04 -2.86 -15.91
CA PHE A 228 7.48 -2.73 -16.05
C PHE A 228 7.81 -1.33 -16.58
N ILE A 229 8.48 -0.48 -15.78
CA ILE A 229 8.54 0.98 -16.02
C ILE A 229 9.93 1.52 -16.40
N HIS A 230 11.03 0.99 -15.86
CA HIS A 230 12.33 1.68 -15.99
C HIS A 230 13.10 1.41 -17.29
N GLY A 231 12.65 0.46 -18.11
CA GLY A 231 13.21 0.19 -19.44
C GLY A 231 13.90 -1.17 -19.50
N LEU A 232 13.43 -2.04 -20.39
CA LEU A 232 14.15 -3.26 -20.73
C LEU A 232 15.35 -2.84 -21.55
N HIS A 233 16.50 -3.45 -21.28
CA HIS A 233 17.73 -3.23 -22.04
C HIS A 233 18.07 -4.47 -22.88
N VAL A 234 18.85 -4.26 -23.94
CA VAL A 234 19.39 -5.35 -24.77
C VAL A 234 20.31 -6.21 -23.91
N ALA A 235 20.17 -7.54 -23.98
CA ALA A 235 21.09 -8.44 -23.29
C ALA A 235 22.52 -8.27 -23.82
N LEU A 236 23.51 -8.27 -22.92
CA LEU A 236 24.94 -8.15 -23.29
C LEU A 236 25.47 -9.37 -24.07
N THR A 237 24.68 -10.44 -24.16
CA THR A 237 24.97 -11.69 -24.87
C THR A 237 23.68 -12.22 -25.51
N ASN A 238 23.81 -13.11 -26.49
CA ASN A 238 22.67 -13.78 -27.13
C ASN A 238 22.02 -14.78 -26.16
N THR A 239 21.23 -14.31 -25.21
CA THR A 239 20.58 -15.17 -24.22
C THR A 239 19.25 -15.71 -24.72
N ILE A 240 18.97 -16.98 -24.41
CA ILE A 240 17.74 -17.64 -24.79
C ILE A 240 16.64 -17.22 -23.81
N ILE A 241 15.63 -16.50 -24.30
CA ILE A 241 14.46 -16.12 -23.50
C ILE A 241 13.72 -17.41 -23.09
N PRO A 242 13.55 -17.69 -21.78
CA PRO A 242 12.80 -18.85 -21.31
C PRO A 242 11.33 -18.76 -21.71
N SER A 243 10.77 -19.84 -22.27
CA SER A 243 9.32 -19.93 -22.54
C SER A 243 8.56 -20.07 -21.22
N ILE A 244 7.71 -19.08 -20.93
CA ILE A 244 6.90 -19.02 -19.70
C ILE A 244 5.48 -18.65 -20.06
N THR A 245 4.54 -19.51 -19.65
CA THR A 245 3.11 -19.26 -19.82
C THR A 245 2.56 -18.49 -18.61
N LEU A 246 1.88 -17.37 -18.87
CA LEU A 246 1.13 -16.62 -17.87
C LEU A 246 -0.36 -16.66 -18.21
N PRO A 247 -1.08 -17.74 -17.86
CA PRO A 247 -2.44 -17.97 -18.34
C PRO A 247 -3.42 -16.90 -17.84
N ASN A 248 -3.18 -16.30 -16.68
CA ASN A 248 -4.11 -15.34 -16.07
C ASN A 248 -3.79 -13.87 -16.43
N LEU A 249 -2.75 -13.61 -17.23
CA LEU A 249 -2.30 -12.25 -17.55
C LEU A 249 -3.31 -11.52 -18.45
N THR A 250 -3.89 -10.44 -17.91
CA THR A 250 -4.87 -9.61 -18.63
C THR A 250 -4.37 -8.19 -18.91
N CYS A 251 -3.42 -7.68 -18.13
CA CYS A 251 -2.83 -6.36 -18.36
C CYS A 251 -1.29 -6.42 -18.35
N LEU A 252 -0.69 -5.92 -19.43
CA LEU A 252 0.75 -5.74 -19.58
C LEU A 252 1.04 -4.26 -19.85
N SER A 253 1.88 -3.65 -19.03
CA SER A 253 2.49 -2.35 -19.29
C SER A 253 4.00 -2.50 -19.32
N ILE A 254 4.63 -2.24 -20.46
CA ILE A 254 6.06 -2.46 -20.68
C ILE A 254 6.73 -1.18 -21.19
N CYS A 255 7.84 -0.79 -20.56
CA CYS A 255 8.75 0.21 -21.09
C CYS A 255 9.94 -0.48 -21.76
N MET A 256 10.18 -0.18 -23.03
CA MET A 256 11.28 -0.75 -23.82
C MET A 256 12.31 0.35 -24.10
N TYR A 257 13.60 0.02 -23.97
CA TYR A 257 14.69 0.96 -24.16
C TYR A 257 15.80 0.32 -25.04
N GLY A 258 15.83 0.68 -26.32
CA GLY A 258 16.79 0.12 -27.29
C GLY A 258 16.59 -1.37 -27.65
N VAL A 259 15.54 -2.02 -27.15
CA VAL A 259 15.24 -3.44 -27.37
C VAL A 259 14.77 -3.71 -28.80
N HIS A 260 15.22 -4.81 -29.40
CA HIS A 260 14.73 -5.26 -30.70
C HIS A 260 13.29 -5.77 -30.61
N PHE A 261 12.48 -5.49 -31.64
CA PHE A 261 11.10 -5.96 -31.67
C PHE A 261 10.98 -7.48 -31.73
N ASP A 262 11.96 -8.17 -32.32
CA ASP A 262 12.02 -9.63 -32.41
C ASP A 262 12.05 -10.28 -31.02
N ASP A 263 12.85 -9.74 -30.09
CA ASP A 263 12.90 -10.22 -28.69
C ASP A 263 11.56 -10.01 -27.97
N PHE A 264 10.89 -8.89 -28.24
CA PHE A 264 9.56 -8.60 -27.71
C PHE A 264 8.50 -9.52 -28.32
N GLU A 265 8.60 -9.87 -29.61
CA GLU A 265 7.71 -10.83 -30.26
C GLU A 265 7.87 -12.22 -29.62
N ILE A 266 9.11 -12.70 -29.46
CA ILE A 266 9.41 -13.98 -28.78
C ILE A 266 8.84 -13.99 -27.36
N PHE A 267 8.98 -12.89 -26.60
CA PHE A 267 8.38 -12.77 -25.27
C PHE A 267 6.84 -12.83 -25.35
N MET A 268 6.22 -12.07 -26.25
CA MET A 268 4.76 -11.98 -26.42
C MET A 268 4.11 -13.29 -26.88
N GLN A 269 4.80 -14.10 -27.70
CA GLN A 269 4.31 -15.41 -28.15
C GLN A 269 3.93 -16.33 -26.97
N ASN A 270 4.56 -16.17 -25.80
CA ASN A 270 4.31 -17.00 -24.62
C ASN A 270 3.18 -16.49 -23.68
N ILE A 271 2.74 -15.22 -23.83
CA ILE A 271 1.85 -14.55 -22.84
C ILE A 271 0.62 -13.85 -23.44
N HIS A 272 0.48 -13.77 -24.76
CA HIS A 272 -0.57 -12.97 -25.42
C HIS A 272 -2.01 -13.51 -25.24
N ALA A 273 -2.19 -14.80 -24.97
CA ALA A 273 -3.46 -15.51 -25.16
C ALA A 273 -4.68 -14.92 -24.44
N ASN A 274 -4.51 -14.34 -23.25
CA ASN A 274 -5.60 -13.75 -22.44
C ASN A 274 -5.45 -12.24 -22.23
N LEU A 275 -4.54 -11.59 -22.96
CA LEU A 275 -4.20 -10.19 -22.75
C LEU A 275 -5.30 -9.25 -23.25
N LYS A 276 -5.85 -8.43 -22.36
CA LYS A 276 -6.92 -7.46 -22.64
C LYS A 276 -6.40 -6.04 -22.81
N THR A 277 -5.33 -5.70 -22.10
CA THR A 277 -4.68 -4.37 -22.15
C THR A 277 -3.19 -4.53 -22.37
N LEU A 278 -2.69 -3.96 -23.47
CA LEU A 278 -1.28 -3.83 -23.76
C LEU A 278 -0.91 -2.34 -23.82
N LYS A 279 -0.01 -1.90 -22.94
CA LYS A 279 0.57 -0.56 -22.96
C LYS A 279 2.07 -0.68 -23.22
N ILE A 280 2.53 -0.16 -24.35
CA ILE A 280 3.95 -0.09 -24.71
C ILE A 280 4.41 1.36 -24.56
N ILE A 281 5.52 1.58 -23.87
CA ILE A 281 6.23 2.85 -23.80
C ILE A 281 7.60 2.62 -24.44
N ILE A 282 7.83 3.19 -25.62
CA ILE A 282 9.12 3.11 -26.29
C ILE A 282 9.93 4.36 -25.90
N LYS A 283 11.08 4.14 -25.28
CA LYS A 283 12.08 5.18 -25.04
C LYS A 283 13.24 4.96 -26.01
N CYS A 284 13.40 5.88 -26.95
CA CYS A 284 14.62 5.99 -27.75
C CYS A 284 15.42 7.18 -27.21
N GLU A 285 16.71 6.98 -26.92
CA GLU A 285 17.65 8.09 -27.07
C GLU A 285 17.71 8.47 -28.56
N ASN A 286 17.76 9.77 -28.86
CA ASN A 286 17.54 10.27 -30.21
C ASN A 286 18.64 9.82 -31.19
N LEU A 287 18.29 8.80 -31.97
CA LEU A 287 18.52 8.68 -33.42
C LEU A 287 19.64 9.58 -34.00
N THR A 288 20.82 8.97 -34.19
CA THR A 288 21.72 9.36 -35.30
C THR A 288 21.10 9.10 -36.69
N TYR A 289 19.94 8.45 -36.74
CA TYR A 289 19.19 7.99 -37.92
C TYR A 289 18.45 9.07 -38.73
N ILE A 290 18.74 10.36 -38.51
CA ILE A 290 18.26 11.46 -39.39
C ILE A 290 19.32 11.83 -40.44
N ASN A 291 20.55 11.32 -40.34
CA ASN A 291 21.67 11.66 -41.24
C ASN A 291 22.38 10.41 -41.83
N SER A 292 21.63 9.46 -42.40
CA SER A 292 22.17 8.35 -43.21
C SER A 292 21.19 7.88 -44.27
#